data_AF-A0A830D6H6-F1
#
_entry.id   AF-A0A830D6H6-F1
#
_cell.length_a   1.000
_cell.length_b   1.000
_cell.length_c   1.000
_cell.angle_alpha   90.00
_cell.angle_beta   90.00
_cell.angle_gamma   90.00
#
_symmetry.space_group_name_H-M   'P 1'
#
loop_
_entity.id
_entity.type
_entity.pdbx_description
1 polymer ?
#
loop_
_entity_poly.entity_id
_entity_poly.type
_entity_poly.pdbx_seq_one_letter_code
_entity_poly.pdbx_strand_id
1 'polypeptide(L)' 'MMEKEMEYRVDMFNKLTHTCFNKCIEHKYQRIELNMGENSCIDRCVSKYWQVSDCFL' A
#
# COMPACT_ATOMS: atom_id res chain seq x y z
N MET A 1 -7.95 11.03 -22.71
CA MET A 1 -7.29 11.77 -21.62
C MET A 1 -7.71 11.23 -20.25
N MET A 2 -9.01 11.12 -19.97
CA MET A 2 -9.52 10.59 -18.70
C MET A 2 -9.18 9.10 -18.44
N GLU A 3 -9.09 8.27 -19.49
CA GLU A 3 -8.72 6.85 -19.35
C GLU A 3 -7.30 6.65 -18.80
N LYS A 4 -6.32 7.44 -19.25
CA LYS A 4 -4.93 7.34 -18.78
C LYS A 4 -4.77 7.72 -17.32
N GLU A 5 -5.50 8.73 -16.87
CA GLU A 5 -5.53 9.13 -15.45
C GLU A 5 -6.12 8.02 -14.57
N MET A 6 -7.16 7.35 -15.06
CA MET A 6 -7.79 6.25 -14.33
C MET A 6 -6.89 5.01 -14.28
N GLU A 7 -6.24 4.67 -15.40
CA GLU A 7 -5.30 3.55 -15.50
C GLU A 7 -4.08 3.75 -14.59
N TYR A 8 -3.53 4.98 -14.54
CA TYR A 8 -2.44 5.33 -13.63
C TYR A 8 -2.84 5.17 -12.15
N ARG A 9 -4.04 5.63 -11.78
CA ARG A 9 -4.55 5.46 -10.41
C ARG A 9 -4.69 3.98 -10.04
N VAL A 10 -5.21 3.16 -10.94
CA VAL A 10 -5.37 1.71 -10.71
C VAL A 10 -4.02 1.02 -10.54
N ASP A 11 -3.05 1.29 -11.42
CA ASP A 11 -1.69 0.75 -11.31
C ASP A 11 -1.02 1.17 -9.99
N MET A 12 -1.19 2.44 -9.59
CA MET A 12 -0.68 2.94 -8.32
C MET A 12 -1.30 2.22 -7.12
N PHE A 13 -2.62 2.02 -7.09
CA PHE A 13 -3.30 1.28 -6.01
C PHE A 13 -2.82 -0.18 -5.93
N ASN A 14 -2.62 -0.84 -7.08
CA ASN A 14 -2.10 -2.20 -7.11
C ASN A 14 -0.69 -2.28 -6.51
N LYS A 15 0.20 -1.37 -6.92
CA LYS A 15 1.58 -1.31 -6.40
C LYS A 15 1.63 -0.96 -4.91
N LEU A 16 0.80 -0.01 -4.46
CA LEU A 16 0.67 0.36 -3.06
C LEU A 16 0.24 -0.84 -2.20
N THR A 17 -0.82 -1.53 -2.63
CA THR A 17 -1.36 -2.69 -1.91
C THR A 17 -0.31 -3.79 -1.79
N HIS A 18 0.36 -4.13 -2.90
CA HIS A 18 1.37 -5.18 -2.92
C HIS A 18 2.60 -4.83 -2.06
N THR A 19 3.01 -3.56 -2.07
CA THR A 19 4.16 -3.07 -1.29
C THR A 19 3.86 -3.11 0.20
N CYS A 20 2.71 -2.59 0.62
CA CYS A 20 2.35 -2.54 2.04
C CYS A 20 2.00 -3.92 2.59
N PHE A 21 1.38 -4.79 1.80
CA PHE A 21 1.16 -6.18 2.18
C PHE A 21 2.49 -6.89 2.47
N ASN A 22 3.44 -6.82 1.55
CA ASN A 22 4.76 -7.45 1.73
C ASN A 22 5.59 -6.84 2.87
N LYS A 23 5.37 -5.58 3.24
CA LYS A 23 6.11 -4.90 4.32
C LYS A 23 5.51 -5.11 5.70
N CYS A 24 4.19 -5.26 5.80
CA CYS A 24 3.47 -5.23 7.06
C CYS A 24 2.84 -6.56 7.47
N ILE A 25 2.61 -7.48 6.53
CA ILE A 25 2.04 -8.80 6.81
C ILE A 25 3.16 -9.84 6.80
N GLU A 26 3.33 -10.55 7.91
CA GLU A 26 4.30 -11.63 7.98
C GLU A 26 3.83 -12.85 7.18
N HIS A 27 4.76 -13.51 6.46
CA HIS A 27 4.48 -14.73 5.68
C HIS A 27 4.01 -15.92 6.51
N LYS A 28 4.23 -15.87 7.83
CA LYS A 28 3.66 -16.83 8.77
C LYS A 28 2.28 -16.32 9.13
N TYR A 29 1.29 -16.69 8.32
CA TYR A 29 -0.13 -16.46 8.59
C TYR A 29 -0.56 -17.24 9.83
N GLN A 30 -0.17 -16.77 11.01
CA GLN A 30 -0.48 -17.40 12.29
C GLN A 30 -1.92 -17.13 12.70
N ARG A 31 -2.56 -16.11 12.10
CA ARG A 31 -3.91 -15.63 12.43
C ARG A 31 -4.61 -15.12 11.17
N ILE A 32 -5.93 -15.21 11.17
CA ILE A 32 -6.80 -14.76 10.06
C ILE A 32 -7.06 -13.25 10.15
N GLU A 33 -6.96 -12.68 11.36
CA GLU A 33 -7.21 -11.27 11.62
C GLU A 33 -5.90 -10.48 11.72
N LEU A 34 -5.96 -9.24 11.25
CA LEU A 34 -4.87 -8.27 11.36
C LEU A 34 -4.71 -7.83 12.81
N ASN A 35 -3.51 -7.99 13.34
CA ASN A 35 -3.17 -7.45 14.64
C ASN A 35 -3.12 -5.91 14.59
N MET A 36 -3.32 -5.27 15.74
CA MET A 36 -3.23 -3.80 15.87
C MET A 36 -1.89 -3.23 15.37
N GLY A 37 -0.81 -4.02 15.48
CA GLY A 37 0.51 -3.69 14.93
C GLY A 37 0.56 -3.69 13.40
N GLU A 38 -0.09 -4.66 12.76
CA GLU A 38 -0.18 -4.76 11.29
C GLU A 38 -1.03 -3.63 10.73
N ASN A 39 -2.18 -3.34 11.34
CA ASN A 39 -3.01 -2.17 10.98
C ASN A 39 -2.23 -0.86 11.08
N SER A 40 -1.56 -0.64 12.20
CA SER A 40 -0.73 0.56 12.39
C SER A 40 0.47 0.61 11.42
N CYS A 41 0.98 -0.54 10.98
CA CYS A 41 2.03 -0.60 9.96
C CYS A 41 1.48 -0.20 8.59
N ILE A 42 0.31 -0.72 8.20
CA ILE A 42 -0.34 -0.41 6.92
C ILE A 42 -0.58 1.09 6.80
N ASP A 43 -1.15 1.74 7.80
CA ASP A 43 -1.39 3.20 7.79
C ASP A 43 -0.10 3.99 7.56
N ARG A 44 0.97 3.62 8.27
CA ARG A 44 2.30 4.25 8.12
C ARG A 44 2.94 3.95 6.77
N CYS A 45 2.73 2.74 6.24
CA CYS A 45 3.25 2.34 4.93
C CYS A 45 2.61 3.16 3.82
N VAL A 46 1.28 3.30 3.85
CA VAL A 46 0.53 4.12 2.90
C VAL A 46 1.03 5.56 2.94
N SER A 47 1.12 6.17 4.13
CA SER A 47 1.65 7.54 4.29
C SER A 47 3.05 7.71 3.68
N LYS A 48 3.97 6.77 3.92
CA LYS A 48 5.32 6.78 3.33
C LYS A 48 5.30 6.58 1.82
N TYR A 49 4.43 5.71 1.31
CA TYR A 49 4.31 5.43 -0.12
C TYR A 49 3.89 6.69 -0.88
N TRP A 50 2.92 7.44 -0.36
CA TRP A 50 2.48 8.72 -0.93
C TRP A 50 3.59 9.78 -0.88
N GLN A 51 4.29 9.92 0.24
CA GLN A 51 5.42 10.86 0.33
C GLN A 51 6.48 10.62 -0.75
N VAL A 52 6.78 9.37 -1.07
CA VAL A 52 7.76 9.03 -2.13
C VAL A 52 7.15 9.18 -3.53
N SER A 53 5.87 8.84 -3.70
CA SER A 53 5.18 8.88 -4.99
C SER A 53 4.83 10.30 -5.44
N ASP A 54 4.38 11.16 -4.51
CA ASP A 54 4.08 12.57 -4.77
C ASP A 54 5.34 13.44 -4.89
N CYS A 55 6.47 13.02 -4.30
CA CYS A 55 7.76 13.72 -4.49
C CYS A 55 8.28 13.62 -5.95
N PHE A 56 7.67 12.78 -6.78
CA PHE A 56 7.95 12.68 -8.22
C PHE A 56 7.03 13.55 -9.09
N LEU A 57 6.15 14.37 -8.48
CA LEU A 57 5.39 15.43 -9.14
C LEU A 57 5.91 16.81 -8.74
#